data_AF-A0AB39BSJ6-F1
#
_entry.id   AF-A0AB39BSJ6-F1
#
_cell.length_a   1.000
_cell.length_b   1.000
_cell.length_c   1.000
_cell.angle_alpha   90.00
_cell.angle_beta   90.00
_cell.angle_gamma   90.00
#
_symmetry.space_group_name_H-M   'P 1'
#
loop_
_entity.id
_entity.type
_entity.pdbx_description
1 polymer ?
#
loop_
_entity_poly.entity_id
_entity_poly.type
_entity_poly.pdbx_seq_one_letter_code
_entity_poly.pdbx_strand_id
1 'polypeptide(L)'
;MSFKYFKVVLTSVLVLTLAVILGVSPSKTLAAPLLIDEEFEIDMNGEYDEEAHNERFLKIWEELYEDEPVEEPSEKSLIQPFSNNTLSYYVSSTRWINRNGQISLSSQPKSTLTSHRNGNEALYHSATSFNLLRQKHGRDSQWRNTNSMRVQWDCHVLMARSLKTPWNIEPHRTTTDLKYTMQKFCNPPNR
;
A
#
# COMPACT_ATOMS: atom_id res chain seq x y z
N MET A 1 20.22 10.18 34.19
CA MET A 1 20.39 10.93 32.92
C MET A 1 19.00 11.32 32.43
N SER A 2 18.73 12.62 32.31
CA SER A 2 17.41 13.19 32.00
C SER A 2 17.36 13.56 30.52
N PHE A 3 16.46 12.94 29.76
CA PHE A 3 16.19 13.34 28.37
C PHE A 3 14.99 14.29 28.34
N LYS A 4 15.25 15.51 27.84
CA LYS A 4 14.25 16.56 27.63
C LYS A 4 13.53 16.30 26.31
N TYR A 5 12.20 16.17 26.34
CA TYR A 5 11.36 16.11 25.15
C TYR A 5 11.22 17.51 24.55
N PHE A 6 11.54 17.65 23.26
CA PHE A 6 11.29 18.87 22.48
C PHE A 6 9.86 18.82 21.93
N LYS A 7 9.00 19.75 22.37
CA LYS A 7 7.71 20.04 21.73
C LYS A 7 7.97 20.87 20.47
N VAL A 8 7.66 20.32 19.29
CA VAL A 8 7.47 21.13 18.08
C VAL A 8 5.98 21.31 17.88
N VAL A 9 5.50 22.52 18.17
CA VAL A 9 4.14 22.97 17.83
C VAL A 9 4.20 23.49 16.40
N LEU A 10 3.54 22.81 15.46
CA LEU A 10 3.33 23.34 14.11
C LEU A 10 1.86 23.75 13.97
N THR A 11 1.62 25.05 14.02
CA THR A 11 0.33 25.70 13.76
C THR A 11 0.04 25.69 12.26
N SER A 12 -1.10 25.12 11.85
CA SER A 12 -1.58 25.19 10.47
C SER A 12 -2.52 26.39 10.27
N VAL A 13 -2.13 27.30 9.38
CA VAL A 13 -2.87 28.50 8.95
C VAL A 13 -3.52 28.23 7.59
N LEU A 14 -4.85 28.34 7.55
CA LEU A 14 -5.69 28.99 6.53
C LEU A 14 -5.47 28.66 5.02
N VAL A 15 -6.38 27.88 4.42
CA VAL A 15 -6.94 28.16 3.07
C VAL A 15 -8.42 27.74 3.06
N LEU A 16 -9.31 28.71 3.25
CA LEU A 16 -10.76 28.54 3.06
C LEU A 16 -11.36 29.86 2.58
N THR A 17 -11.51 30.00 1.27
CA THR A 17 -12.43 30.86 0.50
C THR A 17 -12.29 30.37 -0.95
N LEU A 18 -13.28 29.98 -1.75
CA LEU A 18 -14.59 30.55 -2.00
C LEU A 18 -15.40 29.49 -2.81
N ALA A 19 -16.43 28.85 -2.24
CA ALA A 19 -17.33 27.97 -3.01
C ALA A 19 -18.71 27.87 -2.33
N VAL A 20 -19.44 28.99 -2.27
CA VAL A 20 -20.81 29.04 -1.70
C VAL A 20 -21.83 29.73 -2.63
N ILE A 21 -21.49 30.00 -3.89
CA ILE A 21 -22.48 30.50 -4.85
C ILE A 21 -22.37 29.60 -6.08
N LEU A 22 -23.28 28.63 -6.19
CA LEU A 22 -23.74 27.94 -7.43
C LEU A 22 -24.46 26.60 -7.18
N GLY A 23 -24.83 26.22 -5.96
CA GLY A 23 -25.82 25.15 -5.74
C GLY A 23 -25.52 23.79 -6.39
N VAL A 24 -24.24 23.46 -6.60
CA VAL A 24 -23.79 22.13 -7.03
C VAL A 24 -23.21 21.45 -5.82
N SER A 25 -23.75 20.29 -5.47
CA SER A 25 -23.29 19.45 -4.37
C SER A 25 -21.78 19.22 -4.46
N PRO A 26 -21.00 19.53 -3.41
CA PRO A 26 -19.60 19.15 -3.38
C PRO A 26 -19.51 17.64 -3.24
N SER A 27 -19.07 16.96 -4.31
CA SER A 27 -18.50 15.61 -4.19
C SER A 27 -17.46 15.64 -3.08
N LYS A 28 -17.70 14.82 -2.06
CA LYS A 28 -16.91 14.73 -0.83
C LYS A 28 -15.42 14.58 -1.17
N THR A 29 -14.69 15.69 -1.16
CA THR A 29 -13.23 15.68 -1.02
C THR A 29 -12.99 15.58 0.48
N LEU A 30 -12.86 14.36 1.00
CA LEU A 30 -12.53 14.13 2.40
C LEU A 30 -11.04 13.76 2.50
N ALA A 31 -10.20 14.78 2.57
CA ALA A 31 -8.90 14.63 3.22
C ALA A 31 -9.16 14.52 4.73
N ALA A 32 -9.49 13.32 5.21
CA ALA A 32 -9.59 13.08 6.64
C ALA A 32 -8.17 13.02 7.22
N PRO A 33 -7.82 13.85 8.22
CA PRO A 33 -6.57 13.70 8.95
C PRO A 33 -6.68 12.44 9.83
N LEU A 34 -5.86 11.43 9.55
CA LEU A 34 -5.64 10.26 10.40
C LEU A 34 -5.12 10.70 11.78
N LEU A 35 -6.00 10.80 12.76
CA LEU A 35 -5.63 10.89 14.18
C LEU A 35 -5.42 9.45 14.68
N ILE A 36 -4.20 9.13 15.08
CA ILE A 36 -3.79 7.79 15.53
C ILE A 36 -3.23 7.95 16.93
N ASP A 37 -4.01 7.56 17.93
CA ASP A 37 -3.54 7.24 19.27
C ASP A 37 -3.79 5.74 19.50
N GLU A 38 -2.82 4.90 19.09
CA GLU A 38 -2.50 3.66 19.79
C GLU A 38 -1.15 3.15 19.27
N GLU A 39 -0.18 3.13 20.17
CA GLU A 39 1.19 2.71 19.96
C GLU A 39 1.23 1.17 19.99
N PHE A 40 1.00 0.54 18.83
CA PHE A 40 1.21 -0.90 18.68
C PHE A 40 2.71 -1.15 18.45
N GLU A 41 3.40 -1.67 19.47
CA GLU A 41 4.81 -2.05 19.37
C GLU A 41 5.02 -3.11 18.27
N ILE A 42 5.99 -2.87 17.38
CA ILE A 42 6.36 -3.78 16.29
C ILE A 42 7.72 -4.40 16.63
N ASP A 43 7.77 -5.73 16.65
CA ASP A 43 9.03 -6.48 16.70
C ASP A 43 9.78 -6.31 15.39
N MET A 44 10.81 -5.46 15.41
CA MET A 44 11.64 -5.13 14.25
C MET A 44 12.68 -6.21 13.89
N ASN A 45 12.73 -7.32 14.64
CA ASN A 45 13.67 -8.43 14.42
C ASN A 45 12.98 -9.77 14.11
N GLY A 46 11.65 -9.78 14.01
CA GLY A 46 10.85 -10.98 13.81
C GLY A 46 10.96 -11.55 12.39
N GLU A 47 10.93 -12.87 12.32
CA GLU A 47 10.57 -13.65 11.13
C GLU A 47 9.35 -13.03 10.42
N TYR A 48 9.33 -13.02 9.09
CA TYR A 48 8.19 -12.49 8.34
C TYR A 48 6.96 -13.35 8.64
N ASP A 49 6.07 -12.81 9.48
CA ASP A 49 4.80 -13.43 9.79
C ASP A 49 3.77 -13.06 8.72
N GLU A 50 3.54 -13.98 7.78
CA GLU A 50 2.58 -13.81 6.69
C GLU A 50 1.14 -13.69 7.19
N GLU A 51 0.79 -14.39 8.28
CA GLU A 51 -0.54 -14.36 8.86
C GLU A 51 -0.82 -12.99 9.49
N ALA A 52 0.07 -12.53 10.36
CA ALA A 52 -0.04 -11.21 10.97
C ALA A 52 -0.01 -10.07 9.93
N HIS A 53 0.76 -10.22 8.85
CA HIS A 53 0.77 -9.26 7.75
C HIS A 53 -0.57 -9.22 7.00
N ASN A 54 -1.15 -10.38 6.72
CA ASN A 54 -2.44 -10.52 6.02
C ASN A 54 -3.58 -9.94 6.87
N GLU A 55 -3.60 -10.21 8.17
CA GLU A 55 -4.58 -9.62 9.10
C GLU A 55 -4.49 -8.08 9.11
N ARG A 56 -3.26 -7.54 9.17
CA ARG A 56 -3.05 -6.08 9.09
C ARG A 56 -3.55 -5.49 7.78
N PHE A 57 -3.31 -6.18 6.66
CA PHE A 57 -3.80 -5.74 5.35
C PHE A 57 -5.32 -5.64 5.34
N LEU A 58 -6.02 -6.68 5.81
CA LEU A 58 -7.48 -6.73 5.84
C LEU A 58 -8.06 -5.66 6.75
N LYS A 59 -7.49 -5.50 7.96
CA LYS A 59 -7.90 -4.44 8.88
C LYS A 59 -7.76 -3.04 8.25
N ILE A 60 -6.64 -2.77 7.58
CA ILE A 60 -6.43 -1.50 6.87
C ILE A 60 -7.42 -1.33 5.72
N TRP A 61 -7.75 -2.40 4.99
CA TRP A 61 -8.77 -2.33 3.94
C TRP A 61 -10.12 -1.91 4.51
N GLU A 62 -10.56 -2.56 5.59
CA GLU A 62 -11.81 -2.24 6.28
C GLU A 62 -11.83 -0.78 6.74
N GLU A 63 -10.72 -0.29 7.34
CA GLU A 63 -10.57 1.11 7.75
C GLU A 63 -10.64 2.11 6.56
N LEU A 64 -10.16 1.72 5.38
CA LEU A 64 -10.13 2.60 4.20
C LEU A 64 -11.44 2.61 3.39
N TYR A 65 -12.16 1.50 3.38
CA TYR A 65 -13.29 1.25 2.48
C TYR A 65 -14.57 0.88 3.25
N GLU A 66 -14.69 1.38 4.49
CA GLU A 66 -15.73 1.12 5.50
C GLU A 66 -17.18 1.22 5.00
N ASP A 67 -17.42 1.93 3.89
CA ASP A 67 -18.75 2.19 3.32
C ASP A 67 -19.16 1.29 2.12
N GLU A 68 -18.31 0.37 1.66
CA GLU A 68 -18.74 -0.57 0.60
C GLU A 68 -19.54 -1.72 1.22
N PRO A 69 -20.81 -1.94 0.83
CA PRO A 69 -21.56 -3.09 1.33
C PRO A 69 -20.76 -4.34 0.98
N VAL A 70 -20.38 -5.10 2.02
CA VAL A 70 -19.83 -6.44 1.86
C VAL A 70 -20.96 -7.26 1.24
N GLU A 71 -21.01 -7.33 -0.08
CA GLU A 71 -21.70 -8.43 -0.71
C GLU A 71 -20.94 -9.68 -0.27
N GLU A 72 -21.51 -10.39 0.71
CA GLU A 72 -21.12 -11.74 1.11
C GLU A 72 -20.71 -12.48 -0.16
N PRO A 73 -19.43 -12.85 -0.31
CA PRO A 73 -18.96 -13.45 -1.53
C PRO A 73 -19.81 -14.70 -1.75
N SER A 74 -20.58 -14.71 -2.85
CA SER A 74 -21.37 -15.89 -3.20
C SER A 74 -20.45 -17.11 -3.11
N GLU A 75 -20.91 -18.21 -2.51
CA GLU A 75 -20.13 -19.44 -2.29
C GLU A 75 -19.38 -19.90 -3.57
N LYS A 76 -19.92 -19.52 -4.74
CA LYS A 76 -19.36 -19.76 -6.08
C LYS A 76 -18.11 -18.94 -6.45
N SER A 77 -17.88 -17.77 -5.85
CA SER A 77 -16.66 -16.96 -6.06
C SER A 77 -15.49 -17.42 -5.20
N LEU A 78 -15.75 -18.17 -4.12
CA LEU A 78 -14.72 -18.80 -3.27
C LEU A 78 -14.05 -20.00 -3.96
N ILE A 79 -14.62 -20.50 -5.07
CA ILE A 79 -14.19 -21.74 -5.75
C ILE A 79 -13.68 -21.49 -7.17
N GLN A 80 -13.51 -20.23 -7.61
CA GLN A 80 -12.67 -19.97 -8.78
C GLN A 80 -11.23 -19.91 -8.27
N PRO A 81 -10.40 -20.97 -8.40
CA PRO A 81 -8.97 -20.77 -8.25
C PRO A 81 -8.63 -19.70 -9.30
N PHE A 82 -8.20 -18.53 -8.85
CA PHE A 82 -7.61 -17.52 -9.72
C PHE A 82 -6.34 -18.16 -10.31
N SER A 83 -6.51 -18.94 -11.37
CA SER A 83 -5.53 -19.85 -11.94
C SER A 83 -4.45 -19.14 -12.76
N ASN A 84 -4.46 -17.81 -12.72
CA ASN A 84 -3.53 -16.97 -13.48
C ASN A 84 -2.20 -16.87 -12.74
N ASN A 85 -1.29 -17.74 -13.14
CA ASN A 85 0.05 -17.89 -12.59
C ASN A 85 1.12 -17.05 -13.30
N THR A 86 0.73 -16.04 -14.09
CA THR A 86 1.68 -15.21 -14.83
C THR A 86 1.66 -13.76 -14.34
N LEU A 87 2.85 -13.19 -14.17
CA LEU A 87 2.99 -11.79 -13.76
C LEU A 87 2.31 -10.82 -14.75
N SER A 88 2.27 -11.18 -16.04
CA SER A 88 1.63 -10.38 -17.09
C SER A 88 0.10 -10.26 -16.92
N TYR A 89 -0.54 -11.12 -16.13
CA TYR A 89 -1.94 -10.95 -15.74
C TYR A 89 -2.14 -9.71 -14.85
N TYR A 90 -1.15 -9.39 -14.03
CA TYR A 90 -1.21 -8.37 -12.99
C TYR A 90 -0.59 -7.03 -13.41
N VAL A 91 0.52 -7.09 -14.15
CA VAL A 91 1.25 -5.90 -14.62
C VAL A 91 1.56 -6.00 -16.10
N SER A 92 1.51 -4.88 -16.83
CA SER A 92 1.85 -4.85 -18.26
C SER A 92 3.35 -4.85 -18.50
N SER A 93 4.14 -4.30 -17.56
CA SER A 93 5.60 -4.30 -17.64
C SER A 93 6.23 -4.14 -16.26
N THR A 94 7.47 -4.65 -16.13
CA THR A 94 8.34 -4.46 -14.98
C THR A 94 9.76 -4.20 -15.45
N ARG A 95 10.48 -3.25 -14.84
CA ARG A 95 11.89 -2.99 -15.14
C ARG A 95 12.61 -2.29 -13.99
N TRP A 96 13.88 -2.63 -13.79
CA TRP A 96 14.76 -1.86 -12.91
C TRP A 96 15.07 -0.50 -13.54
N ILE A 97 14.99 0.55 -12.73
CA ILE A 97 15.32 1.92 -13.12
C ILE A 97 16.18 2.58 -12.05
N ASN A 98 16.92 3.61 -12.44
CA ASN A 98 17.58 4.53 -11.52
C ASN A 98 16.76 5.83 -11.47
N ARG A 99 16.32 6.22 -10.28
CA ARG A 99 15.64 7.48 -10.00
C ARG A 99 16.46 8.23 -8.96
N ASN A 100 17.05 9.35 -9.34
CA ASN A 100 17.82 10.21 -8.44
C ASN A 100 18.93 9.45 -7.67
N GLY A 101 19.63 8.54 -8.34
CA GLY A 101 20.70 7.73 -7.74
C GLY A 101 20.20 6.49 -7.00
N GLN A 102 18.89 6.29 -6.90
CA GLN A 102 18.29 5.15 -6.22
C GLN A 102 17.72 4.15 -7.21
N ILE A 103 18.02 2.87 -6.99
CA ILE A 103 17.41 1.79 -7.76
C ILE A 103 15.96 1.60 -7.31
N SER A 104 15.06 1.43 -8.27
CA SER A 104 13.66 1.06 -8.07
C SER A 104 13.23 0.00 -9.08
N LEU A 105 12.38 -0.94 -8.66
CA LEU A 105 11.63 -1.79 -9.58
C LEU A 105 10.36 -1.05 -9.98
N SER A 106 10.28 -0.64 -11.24
CA SER A 106 9.15 0.08 -11.82
C SER A 106 8.18 -0.89 -12.46
N SER A 107 6.90 -0.81 -12.10
CA SER A 107 5.84 -1.71 -12.54
C SER A 107 4.64 -0.93 -13.04
N GLN A 108 4.05 -1.37 -14.15
CA GLN A 108 2.81 -0.80 -14.69
C GLN A 108 1.62 -1.71 -14.33
N PRO A 109 0.81 -1.36 -13.31
CA PRO A 109 -0.29 -2.21 -12.85
C PRO A 109 -1.43 -2.25 -13.89
N LYS A 110 -2.16 -3.37 -13.92
CA LYS A 110 -3.43 -3.51 -14.63
C LYS A 110 -4.60 -3.39 -13.66
N SER A 111 -5.82 -3.30 -14.19
CA SER A 111 -7.05 -3.26 -13.38
C SER A 111 -7.19 -4.44 -12.42
N THR A 112 -6.61 -5.60 -12.75
CA THR A 112 -6.52 -6.78 -11.88
C THR A 112 -5.78 -6.54 -10.55
N LEU A 113 -5.00 -5.44 -10.42
CA LEU A 113 -4.35 -5.00 -9.18
C LEU A 113 -4.90 -3.67 -8.62
N THR A 114 -5.80 -3.00 -9.34
CA THR A 114 -6.26 -1.65 -8.95
C THR A 114 -7.77 -1.57 -8.74
N SER A 115 -8.51 -2.61 -9.11
CA SER A 115 -9.97 -2.62 -9.17
C SER A 115 -10.52 -3.86 -8.46
N HIS A 116 -10.31 -3.92 -7.14
CA HIS A 116 -10.86 -4.96 -6.27
C HIS A 116 -12.20 -4.51 -5.66
N ARG A 117 -13.06 -5.48 -5.37
CA ARG A 117 -14.40 -5.30 -4.79
C ARG A 117 -14.44 -5.53 -3.28
N ASN A 118 -13.46 -6.24 -2.73
CA ASN A 118 -13.35 -6.48 -1.28
C ASN A 118 -11.89 -6.75 -0.87
N GLY A 119 -11.65 -6.70 0.45
CA GLY A 119 -10.33 -6.85 1.03
C GLY A 119 -9.68 -8.22 0.78
N ASN A 120 -10.46 -9.30 0.79
CA ASN A 120 -9.94 -10.64 0.52
C ASN A 120 -9.46 -10.80 -0.93
N GLU A 121 -10.21 -10.26 -1.90
CA GLU A 121 -9.80 -10.21 -3.30
C GLU A 121 -8.51 -9.38 -3.48
N ALA A 122 -8.45 -8.20 -2.84
CA ALA A 122 -7.28 -7.35 -2.89
C ALA A 122 -6.03 -8.01 -2.27
N LEU A 123 -6.19 -8.65 -1.11
CA LEU A 123 -5.13 -9.38 -0.43
C LEU A 123 -4.60 -10.52 -1.31
N TYR A 124 -5.51 -11.33 -1.85
CA TYR A 124 -5.16 -12.46 -2.72
C TYR A 124 -4.35 -12.00 -3.94
N HIS A 125 -4.82 -10.97 -4.64
CA HIS A 125 -4.14 -10.45 -5.82
C HIS A 125 -2.82 -9.77 -5.47
N SER A 126 -2.74 -9.06 -4.34
CA SER A 126 -1.48 -8.47 -3.86
C SER A 126 -0.43 -9.53 -3.57
N ALA A 127 -0.77 -10.53 -2.75
CA ALA A 127 0.13 -11.62 -2.37
C ALA A 127 0.59 -12.43 -3.59
N THR A 128 -0.34 -12.81 -4.47
CA THR A 128 -0.04 -13.58 -5.69
C THR A 128 0.87 -12.80 -6.63
N SER A 129 0.55 -11.53 -6.91
CA SER A 129 1.34 -10.71 -7.82
C SER A 129 2.73 -10.39 -7.28
N PHE A 130 2.88 -10.14 -5.98
CA PHE A 130 4.19 -9.95 -5.36
C PHE A 130 5.05 -11.22 -5.44
N ASN A 131 4.45 -12.39 -5.19
CA ASN A 131 5.15 -13.67 -5.33
C ASN A 131 5.66 -13.88 -6.75
N LEU A 132 4.87 -13.58 -7.77
CA LEU A 132 5.27 -13.65 -9.18
C LEU A 132 6.35 -12.60 -9.53
N LEU A 133 6.27 -11.40 -8.95
CA LEU A 133 7.28 -10.36 -9.09
C LEU A 133 8.63 -10.82 -8.51
N ARG A 134 8.62 -11.42 -7.32
CA ARG A 134 9.78 -12.02 -6.66
C ARG A 134 10.32 -13.22 -7.45
N GLN A 135 9.48 -14.06 -8.03
CA GLN A 135 9.96 -15.16 -8.89
C GLN A 135 10.70 -14.62 -10.11
N LYS A 136 10.23 -13.53 -10.71
CA LYS A 136 10.87 -12.92 -11.89
C LYS A 136 12.15 -12.16 -11.55
N HIS A 137 12.18 -11.42 -10.45
CA HIS A 137 13.25 -10.45 -10.13
C HIS A 137 14.05 -10.78 -8.88
N GLY A 138 13.65 -11.77 -8.08
CA GLY A 138 14.23 -12.07 -6.77
C GLY A 138 15.67 -12.59 -6.81
N ARG A 139 16.17 -12.93 -8.00
CA ARG A 139 17.57 -13.31 -8.26
C ARG A 139 18.40 -12.17 -8.85
N ASP A 140 17.78 -11.04 -9.16
CA ASP A 140 18.48 -9.87 -9.67
C ASP A 140 19.32 -9.27 -8.54
N SER A 141 20.53 -8.80 -8.84
CA SER A 141 21.45 -8.26 -7.81
C SER A 141 20.92 -7.01 -7.10
N GLN A 142 19.94 -6.35 -7.71
CA GLN A 142 19.22 -5.21 -7.14
C GLN A 142 18.18 -5.61 -6.09
N TRP A 143 17.71 -6.87 -6.10
CA TRP A 143 16.66 -7.33 -5.18
C TRP A 143 17.22 -7.56 -3.78
N ARG A 144 16.70 -6.81 -2.81
CA ARG A 144 17.01 -6.93 -1.38
C ARG A 144 15.87 -6.33 -0.56
N ASN A 145 15.89 -6.58 0.75
CA ASN A 145 14.85 -6.11 1.68
C ASN A 145 13.43 -6.53 1.25
N THR A 146 13.26 -7.82 0.95
CA THR A 146 12.01 -8.40 0.42
C THR A 146 10.78 -7.98 1.23
N ASN A 147 10.86 -7.98 2.56
CA ASN A 147 9.74 -7.59 3.42
C ASN A 147 9.38 -6.11 3.24
N SER A 148 10.39 -5.23 3.10
CA SER A 148 10.15 -3.81 2.81
C SER A 148 9.58 -3.61 1.39
N MET A 149 10.04 -4.39 0.42
CA MET A 149 9.47 -4.38 -0.93
C MET A 149 8.01 -4.86 -0.93
N ARG A 150 7.67 -5.84 -0.08
CA ARG A 150 6.30 -6.35 0.09
C ARG A 150 5.36 -5.25 0.59
N VAL A 151 5.71 -4.57 1.68
CA VAL A 151 4.84 -3.51 2.21
C VAL A 151 4.70 -2.32 1.26
N GLN A 152 5.74 -1.98 0.50
CA GLN A 152 5.63 -0.96 -0.55
C GLN A 152 4.66 -1.40 -1.65
N TRP A 153 4.71 -2.68 -2.05
CA TRP A 153 3.77 -3.25 -3.02
C TRP A 153 2.33 -3.22 -2.53
N ASP A 154 2.08 -3.70 -1.30
CA ASP A 154 0.74 -3.69 -0.70
C ASP A 154 0.20 -2.26 -0.55
N CYS A 155 1.04 -1.29 -0.16
CA CYS A 155 0.64 0.11 -0.14
C CYS A 155 0.18 0.60 -1.52
N HIS A 156 0.86 0.19 -2.59
CA HIS A 156 0.43 0.57 -3.93
C HIS A 156 -0.92 -0.07 -4.30
N VAL A 157 -1.16 -1.31 -3.92
CA VAL A 157 -2.46 -1.99 -4.12
C VAL A 157 -3.58 -1.30 -3.33
N LEU A 158 -3.33 -0.96 -2.06
CA LEU A 158 -4.34 -0.36 -1.17
C LEU A 158 -4.64 1.10 -1.49
N MET A 159 -3.59 1.90 -1.74
CA MET A 159 -3.68 3.36 -1.79
C MET A 159 -3.38 3.94 -3.16
N ALA A 160 -2.28 3.54 -3.80
CA ALA A 160 -1.87 4.17 -5.05
C ALA A 160 -2.81 3.80 -6.21
N ARG A 161 -3.27 2.54 -6.25
CA ARG A 161 -4.16 1.96 -7.26
C ARG A 161 -3.78 2.45 -8.65
N SER A 162 -4.74 2.94 -9.44
CA SER A 162 -4.49 3.54 -10.75
C SER A 162 -4.13 5.04 -10.69
N LEU A 163 -4.20 5.68 -9.52
CA LEU A 163 -3.99 7.13 -9.37
C LEU A 163 -2.52 7.52 -9.51
N LYS A 164 -1.60 6.60 -9.19
CA LYS A 164 -0.15 6.85 -9.28
C LYS A 164 0.54 5.68 -9.97
N THR A 165 0.73 5.79 -11.27
CA THR A 165 1.47 4.81 -12.09
C THR A 165 2.64 5.48 -12.83
N PRO A 166 3.78 4.81 -13.02
CA PRO A 166 4.12 3.45 -12.58
C PRO A 166 4.32 3.35 -11.07
N TRP A 167 4.09 2.15 -10.53
CA TRP A 167 4.46 1.80 -9.16
C TRP A 167 5.96 1.58 -9.08
N ASN A 168 6.61 2.23 -8.12
CA ASN A 168 8.05 2.07 -7.91
C ASN A 168 8.25 1.54 -6.50
N ILE A 169 8.85 0.36 -6.39
CA ILE A 169 9.27 -0.22 -5.12
C ILE A 169 10.79 -0.19 -5.04
N GLU A 170 11.30 0.21 -3.87
CA GLU A 170 12.68 0.63 -3.69
C GLU A 170 13.41 -0.37 -2.77
N PRO A 171 14.30 -1.22 -3.30
CA PRO A 171 15.02 -2.23 -2.51
C PRO A 171 15.98 -1.62 -1.48
N HIS A 172 16.29 -0.33 -1.53
CA HIS A 172 17.11 0.32 -0.50
C HIS A 172 16.32 0.68 0.77
N ARG A 173 14.99 0.56 0.74
CA ARG A 173 14.13 0.81 1.91
C ARG A 173 14.16 -0.36 2.88
N THR A 174 13.99 -0.07 4.17
CA THR A 174 14.00 -1.06 5.25
C THR A 174 12.69 -1.16 6.00
N THR A 175 11.81 -0.17 5.88
CA THR A 175 10.51 -0.14 6.56
C THR A 175 9.66 -1.35 6.21
N THR A 176 9.18 -2.05 7.23
CA THR A 176 8.27 -3.21 7.15
C THR A 176 6.89 -2.94 7.78
N ASP A 177 6.62 -1.69 8.18
CA ASP A 177 5.30 -1.27 8.68
C ASP A 177 4.45 -0.74 7.52
N LEU A 178 3.35 -1.44 7.21
CA LEU A 178 2.40 -1.08 6.15
C LEU A 178 1.65 0.22 6.46
N LYS A 179 1.19 0.42 7.71
CA LYS A 179 0.45 1.62 8.12
C LYS A 179 1.34 2.86 8.01
N TYR A 180 2.58 2.76 8.48
CA TYR A 180 3.56 3.82 8.32
C TYR A 180 3.92 4.07 6.84
N THR A 181 4.06 3.02 6.05
CA THR A 181 4.29 3.12 4.60
C THR A 181 3.18 3.89 3.89
N MET A 182 1.93 3.65 4.29
CA MET A 182 0.75 4.36 3.80
C MET A 182 0.71 5.83 4.23
N GLN A 183 1.01 6.15 5.49
CA GLN A 183 1.15 7.54 5.95
C GLN A 183 2.22 8.33 5.17
N LYS A 184 3.16 7.62 4.54
CA LYS A 184 4.22 8.19 3.69
C LYS A 184 3.93 8.02 2.19
N PHE A 185 2.67 7.81 1.80
CA PHE A 185 2.21 7.75 0.42
C PHE A 185 3.01 6.73 -0.44
N CYS A 186 3.23 5.56 0.14
CA CYS A 186 3.98 4.44 -0.45
C CYS A 186 5.44 4.75 -0.77
N ASN A 187 6.04 5.71 -0.06
CA ASN A 187 7.45 6.08 -0.17
C ASN A 187 8.06 6.28 1.24
N PRO A 188 8.20 5.20 2.03
CA PRO A 188 8.60 5.30 3.43
C PRO A 188 10.09 5.64 3.57
N PRO A 189 10.50 6.53 4.49
CA PRO A 189 11.90 6.67 4.87
C PRO A 189 12.36 5.46 5.68
N ASN A 190 13.66 5.12 5.59
CA ASN A 190 14.23 3.99 6.33
C ASN A 190 14.03 4.18 7.84
N ARG A 191 13.70 3.07 8.50
CA ARG A 191 13.63 2.91 9.95
C ARG A 191 14.32 1.62 10.33
#